data_AF-A0A1H9UW87-F1
#
_entry.id   AF-A0A1H9UW87-F1
#
_cell.length_a   1.000
_cell.length_b   1.000
_cell.length_c   1.000
_cell.angle_alpha   90.00
_cell.angle_beta   90.00
_cell.angle_gamma   90.00
#
_symmetry.space_group_name_H-M   'P 1'
#
loop_
_entity.id
_entity.type
_entity.pdbx_description
1 polymer ?
#
loop_
_entity_poly.entity_id
_entity_poly.type
_entity_poly.pdbx_seq_one_letter_code
_entity_poly.pdbx_strand_id
1 'polypeptide(L)'
;MIKKMTVSLVFMSVFFLTGLLLYILVAEEENKSSADSVSEVISGGFDNEDYYFYLSDDEIQSKAESVLAGEYSFSSYTLESANAEDSNEKIAFAYTEPPGLTVKREAKKQYNLYGTIPAPEDLRAKLSDEMIPVHIRFYGQGAYIHDIETEQDGESFTGAKRLNLADGAKTSLLIDTAEADFDEPLMIHVTDQANPSDQITYHIDWAEFR
;
A
#
# COMPACT_ATOMS: atom_id res chain seq x y z
N MET A 1 -37.17 39.47 -31.04
CA MET A 1 -37.08 38.02 -30.72
C MET A 1 -35.66 37.56 -30.45
N ILE A 2 -34.65 38.04 -31.20
CA ILE A 2 -33.22 37.69 -31.02
C ILE A 2 -32.75 37.87 -29.56
N LYS A 3 -33.04 39.00 -28.92
CA LYS A 3 -32.64 39.26 -27.50
C LYS A 3 -33.19 38.22 -26.49
N LYS A 4 -34.39 37.67 -26.72
CA LYS A 4 -34.97 36.63 -25.85
C LYS A 4 -34.31 35.27 -26.08
N MET A 5 -33.90 34.97 -27.32
CA MET A 5 -33.12 33.77 -27.63
C MET A 5 -31.72 33.83 -27.02
N THR A 6 -31.04 34.98 -27.06
CA THR A 6 -29.68 35.10 -26.50
C THR A 6 -29.66 34.90 -24.99
N VAL A 7 -30.65 35.45 -24.28
CA VAL A 7 -30.76 35.27 -22.82
C VAL A 7 -31.03 33.80 -22.47
N SER A 8 -31.94 33.12 -23.19
CA SER A 8 -32.22 31.70 -22.98
C SER A 8 -30.98 30.82 -23.24
N LEU A 9 -30.23 31.11 -24.30
CA LEU A 9 -29.00 30.39 -24.64
C LEU A 9 -27.94 30.52 -23.53
N VAL A 10 -27.74 31.74 -23.00
CA VAL A 10 -26.78 31.98 -21.92
C VAL A 10 -27.19 31.24 -20.65
N PHE A 11 -28.47 31.29 -20.26
CA PHE A 11 -28.94 30.54 -19.09
C PHE A 11 -28.75 29.04 -19.25
N MET A 12 -29.08 28.48 -20.41
CA MET A 12 -28.92 27.04 -20.67
C MET A 12 -27.44 26.62 -20.65
N SER A 13 -26.56 27.48 -21.15
CA SER A 13 -25.11 27.26 -21.16
C SER A 13 -24.54 27.26 -19.74
N VAL A 14 -24.99 28.19 -18.89
CA VAL A 14 -24.59 28.25 -17.47
C VAL A 14 -25.07 27.01 -16.73
N PHE A 15 -26.31 26.57 -16.94
CA PHE A 15 -26.82 25.33 -16.34
C PHE A 15 -26.01 24.10 -16.77
N PHE A 16 -25.67 24.01 -18.05
CA PHE A 16 -24.87 22.92 -18.59
C PHE A 16 -23.44 22.91 -18.00
N LEU A 17 -22.77 24.07 -17.98
CA LEU A 17 -21.43 24.21 -17.38
C LEU A 17 -21.43 23.90 -15.88
N THR A 18 -22.46 24.34 -15.15
CA THR A 18 -22.57 24.05 -13.71
C THR A 18 -22.82 22.57 -13.46
N GLY A 19 -23.67 21.93 -14.27
CA GLY A 19 -23.90 20.48 -14.21
C GLY A 19 -22.65 19.68 -14.55
N LEU A 20 -21.88 20.12 -15.57
CA LEU A 20 -20.61 19.50 -15.93
C LEU A 20 -19.56 19.63 -14.81
N LEU A 21 -19.46 20.81 -14.19
CA LEU A 21 -18.56 21.04 -13.06
C LEU A 21 -18.93 20.16 -11.84
N LEU A 22 -20.22 20.05 -11.53
CA LEU A 22 -20.68 19.16 -10.45
C LEU A 22 -20.42 17.69 -10.78
N TYR A 23 -20.60 17.29 -12.03
CA TYR A 23 -20.28 15.93 -12.47
C TYR A 23 -18.79 15.63 -12.33
N ILE A 24 -17.90 16.55 -12.72
CA ILE A 24 -16.45 16.40 -12.53
C ILE A 24 -16.11 16.29 -11.04
N LEU A 25 -16.69 17.14 -10.18
CA LEU A 25 -16.46 17.07 -8.72
C LEU A 25 -16.88 15.73 -8.12
N VAL A 26 -18.06 15.21 -8.48
CA VAL A 26 -18.54 13.91 -8.00
C VAL A 26 -17.71 12.76 -8.57
N ALA A 27 -17.32 12.83 -9.85
CA ALA A 27 -16.45 11.82 -10.46
C ALA A 27 -15.02 11.84 -9.86
N GLU A 28 -14.55 13.00 -9.40
CA GLU A 28 -13.27 13.13 -8.70
C GLU A 28 -13.36 12.60 -7.26
N GLU A 29 -14.51 12.73 -6.60
CA GLU A 29 -14.78 12.10 -5.29
C GLU A 29 -14.89 10.57 -5.39
N GLU A 30 -15.56 10.01 -6.41
CA GLU A 30 -15.59 8.55 -6.63
C GLU A 30 -14.19 8.00 -6.99
N ASN A 31 -13.39 8.76 -7.74
CA ASN A 31 -11.99 8.39 -8.04
C ASN A 31 -11.04 8.61 -6.84
N LYS A 32 -11.34 9.52 -5.91
CA LYS A 32 -10.59 9.66 -4.64
C LYS A 32 -11.01 8.64 -3.59
N SER A 33 -12.27 8.21 -3.58
CA SER A 33 -12.78 7.16 -2.68
C SER A 33 -12.20 5.78 -3.03
N SER A 34 -11.83 5.57 -4.28
CA SER A 34 -11.17 4.34 -4.73
C SER A 34 -9.66 4.29 -4.41
N ALA A 35 -9.14 5.31 -3.74
CA ALA A 35 -7.72 5.45 -3.40
C ALA A 35 -7.38 4.87 -2.00
N ASP A 36 -7.03 3.59 -2.02
CA ASP A 36 -5.67 3.14 -1.67
C ASP A 36 -5.22 2.96 -0.20
N SER A 37 -6.02 3.23 0.84
CA SER A 37 -5.50 3.20 2.21
C SER A 37 -5.66 1.84 2.93
N VAL A 38 -4.65 0.97 2.82
CA VAL A 38 -4.45 -0.12 3.80
C VAL A 38 -4.45 0.42 5.24
N SER A 39 -3.99 1.66 5.42
CA SER A 39 -4.06 2.42 6.68
C SER A 39 -5.46 2.59 7.28
N GLU A 40 -6.54 2.49 6.51
CA GLU A 40 -7.91 2.54 7.07
C GLU A 40 -8.40 1.17 7.55
N VAL A 41 -7.79 0.09 7.07
CA VAL A 41 -8.15 -1.29 7.41
C VAL A 41 -7.31 -1.82 8.57
N ILE A 42 -6.09 -1.31 8.73
CA ILE A 42 -5.25 -1.58 9.89
C ILE A 42 -5.69 -0.63 11.01
N SER A 43 -6.55 -1.11 11.89
CA SER A 43 -6.88 -0.46 13.15
C SER A 43 -6.12 -1.16 14.27
N GLY A 44 -5.03 -0.59 14.77
CA GLY A 44 -4.24 -1.17 15.85
C GLY A 44 -3.43 -0.10 16.58
N GLY A 45 -2.98 -0.43 17.80
CA GLY A 45 -2.01 0.38 18.54
C GLY A 45 -0.59 0.14 18.03
N PHE A 46 0.37 0.88 18.59
CA PHE A 46 1.80 0.62 18.41
C PHE A 46 2.49 0.77 19.78
N ASP A 47 2.11 -0.14 20.67
CA ASP A 47 2.40 -0.05 22.10
C ASP A 47 3.16 -1.30 22.62
N ASN A 48 3.21 -2.38 21.83
CA ASN A 48 3.93 -3.59 22.19
C ASN A 48 5.45 -3.45 21.97
N GLU A 49 6.19 -3.19 23.05
CA GLU A 49 7.66 -3.06 23.02
C GLU A 49 8.39 -4.37 22.64
N ASP A 50 7.74 -5.53 22.82
CA ASP A 50 8.30 -6.84 22.46
C ASP A 50 8.08 -7.18 20.97
N TYR A 51 7.37 -6.34 20.22
CA TYR A 51 7.14 -6.54 18.79
C TYR A 51 8.45 -6.50 17.99
N TYR A 52 8.61 -7.45 17.06
CA TYR A 52 9.84 -7.61 16.28
C TYR A 52 10.31 -6.33 15.57
N PHE A 53 9.37 -5.53 15.05
CA PHE A 53 9.63 -4.25 14.39
C PHE A 53 9.29 -3.04 15.26
N TYR A 54 9.26 -3.18 16.58
CA TYR A 54 9.03 -2.05 17.49
C TYR A 54 10.05 -0.93 17.26
N LEU A 55 9.58 0.31 17.37
CA LEU A 55 10.39 1.51 17.27
C LEU A 55 10.13 2.42 18.46
N SER A 56 11.20 2.83 19.14
CA SER A 56 11.17 3.90 20.13
C SER A 56 10.92 5.27 19.48
N ASP A 57 10.53 6.27 20.27
CA ASP A 57 10.30 7.62 19.76
C ASP A 57 11.56 8.24 19.12
N ASP A 58 12.74 7.94 19.66
CA ASP A 58 14.02 8.37 19.10
C ASP A 58 14.29 7.72 17.74
N GLU A 59 13.95 6.43 17.57
CA GLU A 59 14.06 5.73 16.29
C GLU A 59 13.04 6.22 15.26
N ILE A 60 11.80 6.51 15.69
CA ILE A 60 10.77 7.14 14.85
C ILE A 60 11.27 8.50 14.36
N GLN A 61 11.77 9.35 15.27
CA GLN A 61 12.32 10.66 14.92
C GLN A 61 13.48 10.53 13.94
N SER A 62 14.44 9.65 14.23
CA SER A 62 15.61 9.42 13.38
C SER A 62 15.22 8.97 11.97
N LYS A 63 14.32 7.98 11.84
CA LYS A 63 13.83 7.51 10.54
C LYS A 63 13.02 8.60 9.81
N ALA A 64 12.26 9.45 10.52
CA ALA A 64 11.54 10.56 9.92
C ALA A 64 12.48 11.65 9.36
N GLU A 65 13.54 12.00 10.10
CA GLU A 65 14.54 12.98 9.68
C GLU A 65 15.39 12.49 8.51
N SER A 66 15.65 11.17 8.42
CA SER A 66 16.41 10.57 7.31
C SER A 66 15.80 10.86 5.94
N VAL A 67 14.50 11.15 5.87
CA VAL A 67 13.81 11.57 4.64
C VAL A 67 14.40 12.87 4.08
N LEU A 68 14.82 13.81 4.95
CA LEU A 68 15.43 15.08 4.54
C LEU A 68 16.79 14.88 3.86
N ALA A 69 17.53 13.85 4.28
CA ALA A 69 18.80 13.46 3.68
C ALA A 69 18.63 12.73 2.33
N GLY A 70 17.39 12.48 1.89
CA GLY A 70 17.11 11.72 0.68
C GLY A 70 17.29 10.21 0.85
N GLU A 71 17.45 9.71 2.07
CA GLU A 71 17.60 8.28 2.39
C GLU A 71 16.28 7.49 2.35
N TYR A 72 15.30 8.02 1.61
CA TYR A 72 14.10 7.30 1.23
C TYR A 72 14.41 6.47 -0.01
N SER A 73 14.84 5.22 0.17
CA SER A 73 14.81 4.24 -0.91
C SER A 73 13.77 3.16 -0.62
N PHE A 74 12.78 3.09 -1.50
CA PHE A 74 11.79 2.04 -1.52
C PHE A 74 12.39 0.70 -1.97
N SER A 75 13.51 0.73 -2.72
CA SER A 75 14.14 -0.47 -3.28
C SER A 75 14.58 -1.47 -2.19
N SER A 76 14.98 -0.98 -1.02
CA SER A 76 15.42 -1.82 0.11
C SER A 76 14.30 -2.63 0.75
N TYR A 77 13.04 -2.36 0.40
CA TYR A 77 11.87 -3.10 0.89
C TYR A 77 11.20 -3.93 -0.20
N THR A 78 11.75 -3.89 -1.42
CA THR A 78 11.25 -4.68 -2.55
C THR A 78 11.65 -6.14 -2.34
N LEU A 79 10.69 -7.04 -2.51
CA LEU A 79 10.92 -8.48 -2.36
C LEU A 79 11.54 -9.03 -3.64
N GLU A 80 12.60 -9.81 -3.46
CA GLU A 80 13.19 -10.58 -4.56
C GLU A 80 12.37 -11.85 -4.82
N SER A 81 12.29 -12.26 -6.08
CA SER A 81 11.72 -13.55 -6.44
C SER A 81 12.67 -14.67 -6.01
N ALA A 82 12.13 -15.76 -5.48
CA ALA A 82 12.91 -16.90 -5.01
C ALA A 82 13.73 -17.56 -6.14
N ASN A 83 13.24 -17.49 -7.40
CA ASN A 83 14.03 -17.85 -8.57
C ASN A 83 14.24 -16.63 -9.47
N ALA A 84 15.48 -16.40 -9.87
CA ALA A 84 15.85 -15.32 -10.79
C ALA A 84 15.28 -15.51 -12.21
N GLU A 85 14.84 -16.73 -12.55
CA GLU A 85 14.18 -17.05 -13.83
C GLU A 85 12.65 -16.87 -13.77
N ASP A 86 12.07 -16.66 -12.58
CA ASP A 86 10.63 -16.41 -12.39
C ASP A 86 10.29 -14.99 -12.86
N SER A 87 10.23 -14.78 -14.18
CA SER A 87 9.73 -13.53 -14.76
C SER A 87 8.29 -13.71 -15.22
N ASN A 88 7.34 -13.27 -14.41
CA ASN A 88 5.97 -13.06 -14.85
C ASN A 88 5.84 -11.60 -15.29
N GLU A 89 5.66 -11.38 -16.58
CA GLU A 89 5.50 -10.06 -17.19
C GLU A 89 4.28 -9.28 -16.66
N LYS A 90 3.45 -9.90 -15.82
CA LYS A 90 2.22 -9.32 -15.25
C LYS A 90 2.40 -8.78 -13.83
N ILE A 91 3.47 -9.14 -13.12
CA ILE A 91 3.78 -8.57 -11.79
C ILE A 91 4.85 -7.50 -11.96
N ALA A 92 4.56 -6.28 -11.49
CA ALA A 92 5.49 -5.16 -11.59
C ALA A 92 6.55 -5.23 -10.49
N PHE A 93 6.13 -5.42 -9.24
CA PHE A 93 7.01 -5.63 -8.08
C PHE A 93 6.17 -6.05 -6.86
N ALA A 94 6.84 -6.65 -5.88
CA ALA A 94 6.29 -6.88 -4.55
C ALA A 94 7.17 -6.20 -3.50
N TYR A 95 6.60 -5.77 -2.37
CA TYR A 95 7.33 -5.12 -1.29
C TYR A 95 6.64 -5.32 0.06
N THR A 96 7.41 -5.35 1.13
CA THR A 96 6.88 -5.32 2.51
C THR A 96 6.90 -3.89 3.06
N GLU A 97 5.95 -3.56 3.94
CA GLU A 97 5.85 -2.24 4.56
C GLU A 97 5.94 -2.33 6.08
N PRO A 98 7.15 -2.55 6.63
CA PRO A 98 7.35 -2.56 8.07
C PRO A 98 7.15 -1.14 8.66
N PRO A 99 6.98 -1.02 9.99
CA PRO A 99 6.84 0.27 10.68
C PRO A 99 7.89 1.31 10.25
N GLY A 100 9.15 0.88 10.06
CA GLY A 100 10.22 1.77 9.61
C GLY A 100 9.99 2.40 8.24
N LEU A 101 9.41 1.66 7.28
CA LEU A 101 9.02 2.22 5.99
C LEU A 101 7.81 3.14 6.12
N THR A 102 6.83 2.76 6.94
CA THR A 102 5.63 3.57 7.21
C THR A 102 6.00 4.94 7.77
N VAL A 103 6.89 5.00 8.77
CA VAL A 103 7.45 6.24 9.34
C VAL A 103 8.03 7.12 8.22
N LYS A 104 8.92 6.55 7.40
CA LYS A 104 9.58 7.28 6.31
C LYS A 104 8.58 7.79 5.27
N ARG A 105 7.57 6.98 4.90
CA ARG A 105 6.54 7.36 3.93
C ARG A 105 5.67 8.49 4.47
N GLU A 106 5.14 8.36 5.68
CA GLU A 106 4.25 9.38 6.26
C GLU A 106 4.99 10.68 6.55
N ALA A 107 6.23 10.62 7.05
CA ALA A 107 7.07 11.80 7.23
C ALA A 107 7.33 12.52 5.89
N LYS A 108 7.66 11.77 4.82
CA LYS A 108 7.84 12.34 3.48
C LYS A 108 6.57 12.99 2.95
N LYS A 109 5.42 12.34 3.13
CA LYS A 109 4.12 12.87 2.73
C LYS A 109 3.81 14.19 3.43
N GLN A 110 3.99 14.24 4.76
CA GLN A 110 3.78 15.45 5.57
C GLN A 110 4.75 16.56 5.17
N TYR A 111 6.04 16.24 5.01
CA TYR A 111 7.04 17.22 4.59
C TYR A 111 6.74 17.81 3.20
N ASN A 112 6.32 16.97 2.24
CA ASN A 112 5.95 17.45 0.91
C ASN A 112 4.72 18.37 0.92
N LEU A 113 3.79 18.16 1.84
CA LEU A 113 2.55 18.95 1.94
C LEU A 113 2.73 20.24 2.74
N TYR A 114 3.49 20.19 3.83
CA TYR A 114 3.54 21.27 4.83
C TYR A 114 4.95 21.83 5.07
N GLY A 115 6.00 21.18 4.56
CA GLY A 115 7.39 21.59 4.74
C GLY A 115 7.95 21.31 6.14
N THR A 116 7.26 20.53 6.97
CA THR A 116 7.64 20.20 8.35
C THR A 116 7.67 18.69 8.56
N ILE A 117 8.61 18.22 9.37
CA ILE A 117 8.63 16.83 9.85
C ILE A 117 7.61 16.70 11.00
N PRO A 118 6.70 15.72 10.96
CA PRO A 118 5.73 15.49 12.03
C PRO A 118 6.41 14.99 13.31
N ALA A 119 5.75 15.19 14.46
CA ALA A 119 6.26 14.70 15.74
C ALA A 119 6.19 13.15 15.80
N PRO A 120 7.03 12.49 16.60
CA PRO A 120 6.99 11.03 16.76
C PRO A 120 5.61 10.51 17.19
N GLU A 121 4.91 11.24 18.06
CA GLU A 121 3.55 10.90 18.51
C GLU A 121 2.54 10.84 17.34
N ASP A 122 2.61 11.79 16.41
CA ASP A 122 1.74 11.83 15.23
C ASP A 122 2.02 10.66 14.27
N LEU A 123 3.30 10.26 14.16
CA LEU A 123 3.73 9.13 13.34
C LEU A 123 3.40 7.79 13.99
N ARG A 124 3.58 7.66 15.30
CA ARG A 124 3.24 6.47 16.08
C ARG A 124 1.78 6.11 15.93
N ALA A 125 0.89 7.11 15.89
CA ALA A 125 -0.55 6.92 15.62
C ALA A 125 -0.88 6.38 14.22
N LYS A 126 0.12 6.23 13.33
CA LYS A 126 0.00 5.63 11.99
C LYS A 126 0.63 4.24 11.89
N LEU A 127 1.28 3.77 12.94
CA LEU A 127 1.91 2.46 13.00
C LEU A 127 0.94 1.44 13.58
N SER A 128 1.22 0.17 13.33
CA SER A 128 0.51 -0.95 13.93
C SER A 128 1.50 -2.05 14.26
N ASP A 129 1.33 -2.63 15.45
CA ASP A 129 2.04 -3.82 15.89
C ASP A 129 1.23 -5.10 15.72
N GLU A 130 0.04 -5.03 15.10
CA GLU A 130 -0.84 -6.17 14.87
C GLU A 130 -0.66 -6.77 13.47
N MET A 131 -0.42 -5.94 12.45
CA MET A 131 -0.41 -6.35 11.05
C MET A 131 0.75 -5.76 10.27
N ILE A 132 1.41 -6.57 9.45
CA ILE A 132 2.43 -6.12 8.48
C ILE A 132 1.88 -6.22 7.07
N PRO A 133 1.77 -5.10 6.31
CA PRO A 133 1.38 -5.13 4.93
C PRO A 133 2.50 -5.68 4.04
N VAL A 134 2.13 -6.61 3.16
CA VAL A 134 2.91 -6.98 1.98
C VAL A 134 2.10 -6.66 0.75
N HIS A 135 2.67 -5.90 -0.17
CA HIS A 135 1.98 -5.41 -1.35
C HIS A 135 2.55 -6.05 -2.60
N ILE A 136 1.67 -6.56 -3.46
CA ILE A 136 1.98 -7.07 -4.78
C ILE A 136 1.33 -6.14 -5.79
N ARG A 137 2.13 -5.53 -6.66
CA ARG A 137 1.68 -4.63 -7.71
C ARG A 137 1.69 -5.36 -9.05
N PHE A 138 0.59 -5.27 -9.77
CA PHE A 138 0.42 -5.88 -11.08
C PHE A 138 0.46 -4.84 -12.19
N TYR A 139 0.85 -5.27 -13.39
CA TYR A 139 0.54 -4.54 -14.61
C TYR A 139 -0.93 -4.77 -14.97
N GLY A 140 -1.75 -3.70 -14.97
CA GLY A 140 -3.19 -3.81 -15.22
C GLY A 140 -3.96 -4.41 -14.03
N GLN A 141 -5.04 -5.14 -14.29
CA GLN A 141 -5.96 -5.68 -13.26
C GLN A 141 -5.57 -7.10 -12.80
N GLY A 142 -4.29 -7.32 -12.51
CA GLY A 142 -3.75 -8.66 -12.23
C GLY A 142 -4.29 -9.32 -10.96
N ALA A 143 -4.78 -8.56 -9.98
CA ALA A 143 -5.26 -9.10 -8.71
C ALA A 143 -6.52 -9.99 -8.82
N TYR A 144 -7.25 -9.95 -9.94
CA TYR A 144 -8.45 -10.77 -10.15
C TYR A 144 -8.17 -12.09 -10.89
N ILE A 145 -6.97 -12.24 -11.45
CA ILE A 145 -6.59 -13.41 -12.26
C ILE A 145 -5.47 -14.23 -11.61
N HIS A 146 -4.84 -13.71 -10.55
CA HIS A 146 -3.84 -14.44 -9.77
C HIS A 146 -4.42 -14.89 -8.43
N ASP A 147 -4.14 -16.15 -8.10
CA ASP A 147 -4.25 -16.67 -6.74
C ASP A 147 -2.97 -16.38 -5.97
N ILE A 148 -3.13 -16.10 -4.67
CA ILE A 148 -2.03 -15.77 -3.79
C ILE A 148 -2.16 -16.64 -2.55
N GLU A 149 -1.14 -17.45 -2.31
CA GLU A 149 -1.03 -18.36 -1.17
C GLU A 149 0.22 -18.01 -0.37
N THR A 150 0.16 -18.23 0.95
CA THR A 150 1.25 -17.98 1.88
C THR A 150 1.66 -19.26 2.57
N GLU A 151 2.97 -19.47 2.72
CA GLU A 151 3.57 -20.64 3.35
C GLU A 151 4.67 -20.21 4.32
N GLN A 152 4.73 -20.83 5.50
CA GLN A 152 5.79 -20.65 6.50
C GLN A 152 6.11 -22.01 7.12
N ASP A 153 7.41 -22.33 7.27
CA ASP A 153 7.89 -23.65 7.74
C ASP A 153 7.29 -24.85 6.97
N GLY A 154 7.08 -24.71 5.66
CA GLY A 154 6.51 -25.78 4.84
C GLY A 154 5.01 -26.00 5.00
N GLU A 155 4.32 -25.18 5.80
CA GLU A 155 2.89 -25.25 6.06
C GLU A 155 2.15 -24.01 5.54
N SER A 156 0.88 -24.18 5.17
CA SER A 156 0.05 -23.06 4.73
C SER A 156 -0.16 -22.07 5.88
N PHE A 157 0.25 -20.83 5.67
CA PHE A 157 0.11 -19.75 6.63
C PHE A 157 -1.28 -19.11 6.52
N THR A 158 -2.09 -19.21 7.58
CA THR A 158 -3.49 -18.72 7.60
C THR A 158 -3.63 -17.29 8.09
N GLY A 159 -2.60 -16.72 8.73
CA GLY A 159 -2.62 -15.38 9.30
C GLY A 159 -2.55 -14.24 8.27
N ALA A 160 -2.78 -14.51 6.99
CA ALA A 160 -2.73 -13.53 5.93
C ALA A 160 -4.13 -13.12 5.46
N LYS A 161 -4.50 -11.85 5.65
CA LYS A 161 -5.74 -11.28 5.11
C LYS A 161 -5.48 -10.59 3.78
N ARG A 162 -6.13 -11.06 2.71
CA ARG A 162 -6.01 -10.48 1.36
C ARG A 162 -6.97 -9.30 1.13
N LEU A 163 -6.45 -8.21 0.57
CA LEU A 163 -7.21 -7.05 0.10
C LEU A 163 -6.79 -6.71 -1.33
N ASN A 164 -7.76 -6.67 -2.25
CA ASN A 164 -7.54 -6.18 -3.61
C ASN A 164 -7.89 -4.68 -3.67
N LEU A 165 -6.98 -3.88 -4.21
CA LEU A 165 -7.02 -2.42 -4.20
C LEU A 165 -6.69 -1.88 -5.59
N ALA A 166 -6.94 -0.58 -5.80
CA ALA A 166 -6.66 0.13 -7.05
C ALA A 166 -7.25 -0.59 -8.29
N ASP A 167 -8.53 -0.97 -8.21
CA ASP A 167 -9.25 -1.70 -9.27
C ASP A 167 -8.53 -2.98 -9.73
N GLY A 168 -7.86 -3.66 -8.79
CA GLY A 168 -7.14 -4.90 -9.05
C GLY A 168 -5.70 -4.72 -9.55
N ALA A 169 -5.16 -3.50 -9.57
CA ALA A 169 -3.74 -3.25 -9.83
C ALA A 169 -2.82 -3.52 -8.63
N LYS A 170 -3.41 -3.73 -7.44
CA LYS A 170 -2.67 -4.05 -6.22
C LYS A 170 -3.40 -5.13 -5.43
N THR A 171 -2.66 -6.12 -4.94
CA THR A 171 -3.09 -6.93 -3.80
C THR A 171 -2.23 -6.57 -2.60
N SER A 172 -2.85 -6.43 -1.43
CA SER A 172 -2.16 -6.29 -0.15
C SER A 172 -2.52 -7.48 0.73
N LEU A 173 -1.52 -8.22 1.18
CA LEU A 173 -1.62 -9.22 2.22
C LEU A 173 -1.34 -8.51 3.55
N LEU A 174 -2.25 -8.60 4.50
CA LEU A 174 -2.04 -8.12 5.86
C LEU A 174 -1.66 -9.34 6.69
N ILE A 175 -0.39 -9.43 7.06
CA ILE A 175 0.18 -10.53 7.83
C ILE A 175 -0.05 -10.26 9.30
N ASP A 176 -0.78 -11.14 9.97
CA ASP A 176 -1.00 -11.10 11.42
C ASP A 176 0.31 -11.43 12.14
N THR A 177 0.81 -10.44 12.87
CA THR A 177 2.07 -10.53 13.62
C THR A 177 2.02 -11.49 14.79
N ALA A 178 0.82 -11.80 15.31
CA ALA A 178 0.65 -12.75 16.40
C ALA A 178 0.70 -14.21 15.92
N GLU A 179 0.43 -14.45 14.63
CA GLU A 179 0.53 -15.78 14.01
C GLU A 179 1.87 -16.00 13.29
N ALA A 180 2.54 -14.94 12.84
CA ALA A 180 3.80 -15.03 12.12
C ALA A 180 4.97 -15.43 13.04
N ASP A 181 5.75 -16.42 12.61
CA ASP A 181 7.08 -16.67 13.17
C ASP A 181 8.10 -15.74 12.49
N PHE A 182 8.76 -14.86 13.26
CA PHE A 182 9.75 -13.93 12.68
C PHE A 182 11.14 -14.54 12.52
N ASP A 183 11.38 -15.72 13.09
CA ASP A 183 12.64 -16.45 12.93
C ASP A 183 12.64 -17.29 11.64
N GLU A 184 11.46 -17.58 11.08
CA GLU A 184 11.29 -18.34 9.83
C GLU A 184 10.80 -17.43 8.68
N PRO A 185 11.28 -17.64 7.45
CA PRO A 185 10.86 -16.82 6.33
C PRO A 185 9.42 -17.10 5.92
N LEU A 186 8.75 -16.07 5.40
CA LEU A 186 7.42 -16.19 4.81
C LEU A 186 7.54 -16.26 3.27
N MET A 187 6.97 -17.32 2.70
CA MET A 187 6.88 -17.53 1.25
C MET A 187 5.52 -17.05 0.75
N ILE A 188 5.52 -16.32 -0.36
CA ILE A 188 4.30 -15.85 -1.02
C ILE A 188 4.29 -16.39 -2.45
N HIS A 189 3.36 -17.29 -2.72
CA HIS A 189 3.16 -17.87 -4.04
C HIS A 189 2.08 -17.10 -4.78
N VAL A 190 2.40 -16.60 -5.96
CA VAL A 190 1.47 -15.90 -6.85
C VAL A 190 1.31 -16.72 -8.12
N THR A 191 0.13 -17.26 -8.36
CA THR A 191 -0.15 -18.23 -9.44
C THR A 191 -1.21 -17.69 -10.38
N ASP A 192 -0.98 -17.72 -11.70
CA ASP A 192 -2.00 -17.37 -12.69
C ASP A 192 -3.07 -18.48 -12.77
N GLN A 193 -4.33 -18.13 -12.52
CA GLN A 193 -5.46 -19.06 -12.57
C GLN A 193 -5.66 -19.69 -13.95
N ALA A 194 -5.36 -18.96 -15.02
CA ALA A 194 -5.48 -19.44 -16.39
C ALA A 194 -4.29 -20.32 -16.81
N ASN A 195 -3.14 -20.14 -16.16
CA ASN A 195 -1.94 -20.92 -16.42
C ASN A 195 -1.18 -21.26 -15.13
N PRO A 196 -1.55 -22.34 -14.41
CA PRO A 196 -0.95 -22.66 -13.11
C PRO A 196 0.55 -22.96 -13.12
N SER A 197 1.17 -23.17 -14.30
CA SER A 197 2.63 -23.28 -14.41
C SER A 197 3.34 -21.92 -14.35
N ASP A 198 2.60 -20.81 -14.48
CA ASP A 198 3.09 -19.44 -14.33
C ASP A 198 2.90 -19.02 -12.87
N GLN A 199 3.89 -19.39 -12.06
CA GLN A 199 3.94 -19.10 -10.63
C GLN A 199 5.21 -18.31 -10.34
N ILE A 200 5.09 -17.24 -9.56
CA ILE A 200 6.23 -16.58 -8.91
C ILE A 200 6.15 -16.87 -7.43
N THR A 201 7.28 -17.15 -6.82
CA THR A 201 7.41 -17.17 -5.37
C THR A 201 8.25 -15.98 -4.90
N TYR A 202 7.74 -15.21 -3.95
CA TYR A 202 8.49 -14.19 -3.22
C TYR A 202 8.89 -14.72 -1.85
N HIS A 203 10.07 -14.31 -1.40
CA HIS A 203 10.62 -14.67 -0.11
C HIS A 203 10.72 -13.41 0.77
N ILE A 204 10.24 -13.51 2.01
CA ILE A 204 10.39 -12.47 3.02
C ILE A 204 11.27 -13.02 4.14
N ASP A 205 12.52 -12.56 4.17
CA ASP A 205 13.37 -12.67 5.35
C ASP A 205 13.16 -11.44 6.23
N TRP A 206 12.50 -11.62 7.37
CA TRP A 206 12.12 -10.53 8.27
C TRP A 206 13.33 -9.76 8.81
N ALA A 207 14.49 -10.41 8.93
CA ALA A 207 15.71 -9.77 9.43
C ALA A 207 16.25 -8.68 8.48
N GLU A 208 15.95 -8.75 7.18
CA GLU A 208 16.39 -7.77 6.19
C GLU A 208 15.67 -6.41 6.33
N PHE A 209 14.54 -6.36 7.03
CA PHE A 209 13.65 -5.20 7.06
C PHE A 209 13.60 -4.44 8.40
N ARG A 210 14.50 -4.77 9.35
CA ARG A 210 14.58 -4.16 10.68
C ARG A 210 15.27 -2.77 10.67
#